data_AF-A0A445FUS9-F1
#
_entry.id   AF-A0A445FUS9-F1
#
_cell.length_a   1.000
_cell.length_b   1.000
_cell.length_c   1.000
_cell.angle_alpha   90.00
_cell.angle_beta   90.00
_cell.angle_gamma   90.00
#
_symmetry.space_group_name_H-M   'P 1'
#
loop_
_entity.id
_entity.type
_entity.pdbx_description
1 polymer ?
#
loop_
_entity_poly.entity_id
_entity_poly.type
_entity_poly.pdbx_seq_one_letter_code
_entity_poly.pdbx_strand_id
1 'polypeptide(L)'
;MVQVLNFFSIKLEYVMIPMSVLPCCSSYVVCTSYCNHERKEIKPVVDKKGPVIAYHATGLVVEETALIGNNVSILHNVTLGGTGKARGDRHLKIGDGVLIGPGTWTCILGNIKIGDGAKIGACSVVLKEVPPRTTAVGNPARVVGGKDNPIKLDKMPSFTMDHTSWSDYAI
;
A
#
# COMPACT_ATOMS: atom_id res chain seq x y z
N MET A 1 19.60 -9.82 12.22
CA MET A 1 19.21 -11.20 12.55
C MET A 1 18.00 -11.52 11.68
N VAL A 2 18.15 -12.40 10.69
CA VAL A 2 17.05 -12.81 9.80
C VAL A 2 16.16 -13.76 10.60
N GLN A 3 14.91 -13.39 10.88
CA GLN A 3 13.94 -14.31 11.46
C GLN A 3 13.19 -15.00 10.33
N VAL A 4 13.44 -16.30 10.19
CA VAL A 4 12.71 -17.17 9.26
C VAL A 4 11.52 -17.74 10.02
N LEU A 5 10.32 -17.23 9.78
CA LEU A 5 9.09 -17.84 10.27
C LEU A 5 8.65 -18.93 9.29
N ASN A 6 8.87 -20.20 9.67
CA ASN A 6 8.44 -21.34 8.89
C ASN A 6 6.91 -21.52 9.02
N PHE A 7 6.18 -21.12 7.98
CA PHE A 7 4.83 -21.58 7.73
C PHE A 7 4.87 -22.47 6.47
N PHE A 8 4.28 -23.66 6.56
CA PHE A 8 4.30 -24.67 5.50
C PHE A 8 4.08 -24.04 4.10
N SER A 9 5.08 -24.20 3.24
CA SER A 9 5.17 -23.77 1.83
C SER A 9 5.29 -22.27 1.52
N ILE A 10 5.73 -21.41 2.44
CA ILE A 10 6.14 -20.04 2.11
C ILE A 10 7.52 -19.73 2.74
N LYS A 11 8.53 -19.44 1.92
CA LYS A 11 9.74 -18.73 2.38
C LYS A 11 9.49 -17.24 2.23
N LEU A 12 8.96 -16.60 3.28
CA LEU A 12 9.02 -15.16 3.39
C LEU A 12 10.38 -14.82 4.02
N GLU A 13 11.32 -14.36 3.18
CA GLU A 13 12.53 -13.74 3.68
C GLU A 13 12.20 -12.29 4.03
N TYR A 14 11.87 -12.05 5.30
CA TYR A 14 11.74 -10.69 5.80
C TYR A 14 13.10 -10.22 6.31
N VAL A 15 13.64 -9.18 5.67
CA VAL A 15 14.80 -8.47 6.20
C VAL A 15 14.29 -7.40 7.15
N MET A 16 14.14 -7.75 8.43
CA MET A 16 13.96 -6.75 9.49
C MET A 16 15.31 -6.07 9.71
N ILE A 17 15.44 -4.81 9.27
CA ILE A 17 16.59 -3.98 9.57
C ILE A 17 16.37 -3.39 10.97
N PRO A 18 17.11 -3.84 12.01
CA PRO A 18 16.82 -3.46 13.39
C PRO A 18 17.11 -1.97 13.65
N MET A 19 16.23 -1.36 14.44
CA MET A 19 16.26 0.04 14.88
C MET A 19 17.56 0.45 15.62
N SER A 20 18.37 -0.52 16.06
CA SER A 20 19.61 -0.33 16.80
C SER A 20 20.75 0.28 15.98
N VAL A 21 20.60 0.39 14.65
CA VAL A 21 21.66 0.93 13.77
C VAL A 21 21.44 2.42 13.45
N LEU A 22 20.20 2.93 13.48
CA LEU A 22 19.88 4.32 13.17
C LEU A 22 18.61 4.78 13.94
N PRO A 23 18.71 5.59 15.02
CA PRO A 23 17.59 5.98 15.89
C PRO A 23 16.58 6.97 15.24
N CYS A 24 16.61 7.12 13.92
CA CYS A 24 15.69 7.92 13.12
C CYS A 24 15.13 7.15 11.90
N CYS A 25 15.57 5.92 11.67
CA CYS A 25 15.14 5.12 10.53
C CYS A 25 13.98 4.22 10.93
N SER A 26 12.84 4.36 10.26
CA SER A 26 11.76 3.38 10.31
C SER A 26 12.29 2.03 9.86
N SER A 27 11.90 0.96 10.53
CA SER A 27 12.10 -0.38 9.97
C SER A 27 11.14 -0.55 8.79
N TYR A 28 11.56 -1.32 7.79
CA TYR A 28 10.73 -1.65 6.62
C TYR A 28 10.59 -3.16 6.53
N VAL A 29 9.38 -3.61 6.16
CA VAL A 29 9.12 -4.98 5.74
C VAL A 29 9.22 -5.01 4.23
N VAL A 30 10.20 -5.76 3.70
CA VAL A 30 10.37 -6.00 2.26
C VAL A 30 9.96 -7.43 1.94
N CYS A 31 8.99 -7.61 1.05
CA CYS A 31 8.60 -8.93 0.55
C CYS A 31 9.38 -9.24 -0.73
N THR A 32 10.23 -10.26 -0.68
CA THR A 32 11.15 -10.62 -1.77
C THR A 32 10.70 -11.81 -2.61
N SER A 33 9.62 -12.52 -2.22
CA SER A 33 9.21 -13.79 -2.86
C SER A 33 7.75 -13.84 -3.31
N TYR A 34 7.54 -14.68 -4.34
CA TYR A 34 6.32 -14.88 -5.10
C TYR A 34 5.20 -15.54 -4.27
N CYS A 35 4.06 -14.87 -4.13
CA CYS A 35 2.86 -15.48 -3.56
C CYS A 35 2.15 -16.30 -4.64
N ASN A 36 2.13 -17.64 -4.50
CA ASN A 36 1.39 -18.54 -5.40
C ASN A 36 -0.12 -18.21 -5.38
N HIS A 37 -0.78 -18.45 -6.52
CA HIS A 37 -2.15 -18.09 -6.97
C HIS A 37 -3.35 -18.25 -6.00
N GLU A 38 -3.14 -18.68 -4.77
CA GLU A 38 -4.16 -18.77 -3.74
C GLU A 38 -4.24 -17.43 -3.00
N ARG A 39 -5.45 -17.00 -2.61
CA ARG A 39 -5.69 -15.79 -1.80
C ARG A 39 -5.04 -15.94 -0.42
N LYS A 40 -3.72 -15.85 -0.34
CA LYS A 40 -2.97 -15.95 0.91
C LYS A 40 -2.86 -14.55 1.49
N GLU A 41 -3.49 -14.37 2.64
CA GLU A 41 -3.32 -13.18 3.45
C GLU A 41 -1.85 -13.03 3.83
N ILE A 42 -1.23 -11.92 3.43
CA ILE A 42 0.10 -11.58 3.94
C ILE A 42 -0.12 -10.94 5.32
N LYS A 43 0.67 -11.36 6.30
CA LYS A 43 0.71 -10.77 7.65
C LYS A 43 1.92 -9.83 7.75
N PRO A 44 1.90 -8.62 7.15
CA PRO A 44 2.86 -7.61 7.55
C PRO A 44 2.59 -7.28 9.04
N VAL A 45 3.66 -7.07 9.80
CA VAL A 45 3.58 -6.55 11.18
C VAL A 45 3.03 -5.13 11.08
N VAL A 46 1.72 -5.03 11.20
CA VAL A 46 0.90 -3.81 11.10
C VAL A 46 -0.19 -4.00 12.17
N ASP A 47 -0.57 -2.94 12.87
CA ASP A 47 -1.71 -2.94 13.79
C ASP A 47 -2.99 -3.20 12.99
N LYS A 48 -3.31 -4.49 12.81
CA LYS A 48 -4.34 -4.95 11.88
C LYS A 48 -5.72 -4.83 12.50
N LYS A 49 -6.61 -4.22 11.73
CA LYS A 49 -8.04 -4.48 11.78
C LYS A 49 -8.39 -5.10 10.41
N GLY A 50 -8.51 -6.44 10.31
CA GLY A 50 -9.03 -7.16 9.12
C GLY A 50 -8.05 -7.88 8.17
N PRO A 51 -8.59 -8.60 7.15
CA PRO A 51 -7.80 -9.32 6.15
C PRO A 51 -7.18 -8.35 5.13
N VAL A 52 -5.90 -8.54 4.80
CA VAL A 52 -5.17 -7.78 3.76
C VAL A 52 -4.70 -8.78 2.71
N ILE A 53 -5.00 -8.52 1.45
CA ILE A 53 -4.66 -9.40 0.34
C ILE A 53 -3.55 -8.74 -0.47
N ALA A 54 -2.38 -9.39 -0.52
CA ALA A 54 -1.27 -8.91 -1.31
C ALA A 54 -1.01 -9.88 -2.48
N TYR A 55 -1.22 -9.37 -3.69
CA TYR A 55 -1.09 -10.12 -4.94
C TYR A 55 0.31 -9.96 -5.50
N HIS A 56 0.97 -11.08 -5.82
CA HIS A 56 2.32 -11.10 -6.40
C HIS A 56 3.34 -10.29 -5.58
N ALA A 57 3.25 -10.30 -4.24
CA ALA A 57 3.90 -9.38 -3.29
C ALA A 57 5.43 -9.11 -3.39
N THR A 58 6.12 -9.68 -4.37
CA THR A 58 7.46 -9.29 -4.79
C THR A 58 7.59 -7.76 -4.85
N GLY A 59 8.62 -7.22 -4.18
CA GLY A 59 8.94 -5.80 -4.20
C GLY A 59 8.02 -4.93 -3.35
N LEU A 60 7.10 -5.49 -2.57
CA LEU A 60 6.30 -4.73 -1.61
C LEU A 60 7.20 -4.24 -0.46
N VAL A 61 7.23 -2.94 -0.25
CA VAL A 61 7.93 -2.27 0.85
C VAL A 61 6.89 -1.59 1.73
N VAL A 62 6.81 -1.98 3.00
CA VAL A 62 5.89 -1.35 3.97
C VAL A 62 6.67 -0.84 5.16
N GLU A 63 6.47 0.42 5.50
CA GLU A 63 6.93 1.01 6.75
C GLU A 63 6.32 0.29 7.96
N GLU A 64 7.15 -0.05 8.96
CA GLU A 64 6.78 -0.81 10.17
C GLU A 64 5.52 -0.30 10.89
N THR A 65 5.29 1.01 10.84
CA THR A 65 4.27 1.70 11.63
C THR A 65 3.09 2.18 10.78
N ALA A 66 3.06 1.85 9.49
CA ALA A 66 1.91 2.12 8.63
C ALA A 66 0.66 1.43 9.17
N LEU A 67 -0.47 2.13 9.16
CA LEU A 67 -1.78 1.58 9.54
C LEU A 67 -2.51 1.16 8.27
N ILE A 68 -2.89 -0.11 8.17
CA ILE A 68 -3.61 -0.66 7.04
C ILE A 68 -4.95 -1.22 7.53
N GLY A 69 -6.04 -0.72 6.94
CA GLY A 69 -7.40 -1.14 7.24
C GLY A 69 -7.78 -2.54 6.72
N ASN A 70 -9.07 -2.84 6.82
CA ASN A 70 -9.67 -4.11 6.43
C ASN A 70 -9.82 -4.20 4.89
N ASN A 71 -9.70 -5.41 4.33
CA ASN A 71 -10.02 -5.72 2.94
C ASN A 71 -9.25 -4.88 1.91
N VAL A 72 -7.99 -4.58 2.20
CA VAL A 72 -7.11 -3.84 1.30
C VAL A 72 -6.45 -4.82 0.33
N SER A 73 -6.43 -4.46 -0.96
CA SER A 73 -5.76 -5.23 -2.01
C SER A 73 -4.53 -4.47 -2.49
N ILE A 74 -3.35 -5.07 -2.36
CA ILE A 74 -2.06 -4.47 -2.70
C ILE A 74 -1.36 -5.34 -3.74
N LEU A 75 -0.88 -4.77 -4.84
CA LEU A 75 -0.13 -5.53 -5.85
C LEU A 75 1.38 -5.41 -5.66
N HIS A 76 2.13 -6.12 -6.51
CA HIS A 76 3.58 -6.15 -6.54
C HIS A 76 4.22 -4.77 -6.72
N ASN A 77 5.45 -4.65 -6.22
CA ASN A 77 6.33 -3.49 -6.35
C ASN A 77 5.79 -2.19 -5.73
N VAL A 78 4.83 -2.26 -4.82
CA VAL A 78 4.28 -1.09 -4.12
C VAL A 78 5.19 -0.67 -2.97
N THR A 79 5.39 0.64 -2.81
CA THR A 79 6.06 1.22 -1.64
C THR A 79 5.08 2.02 -0.79
N LEU A 80 4.91 1.63 0.47
CA LEU A 80 4.23 2.35 1.54
C LEU A 80 5.29 2.89 2.49
N GLY A 81 5.75 4.13 2.27
CA GLY A 81 6.94 4.68 2.92
C GLY A 81 6.70 5.98 3.67
N GLY A 82 7.51 6.22 4.71
CA GLY A 82 7.54 7.51 5.40
C GLY A 82 8.37 8.55 4.64
N THR A 83 8.22 9.83 5.01
CA THR A 83 9.05 10.93 4.50
C THR A 83 9.86 11.59 5.62
N GLY A 84 11.14 11.89 5.37
CA GLY A 84 12.00 12.62 6.31
C GLY A 84 12.46 11.82 7.54
N LYS A 85 13.05 12.52 8.52
CA LYS A 85 13.62 11.96 9.77
C LYS A 85 12.85 12.33 11.04
N ALA A 86 11.66 12.91 10.88
CA ALA A 86 10.84 13.36 12.01
C ALA A 86 10.44 12.17 12.90
N ARG A 87 10.17 12.43 14.18
CA ARG A 87 9.66 11.44 15.16
C ARG A 87 8.21 11.78 15.51
N GLY A 88 7.36 10.79 15.81
CA GLY A 88 5.96 10.99 16.20
C GLY A 88 4.97 10.27 15.27
N ASP A 89 3.71 10.71 15.22
CA ASP A 89 2.75 10.24 14.21
C ASP A 89 3.20 10.74 12.84
N ARG A 90 3.86 9.87 12.10
CA ARG A 90 4.39 10.13 10.76
C ARG A 90 3.99 9.06 9.76
N HIS A 91 3.01 8.25 10.15
CA HIS A 91 2.78 6.96 9.54
C HIS A 91 1.62 7.01 8.58
N LEU A 92 1.81 6.35 7.45
CA LEU A 92 0.81 6.21 6.42
C LEU A 92 -0.45 5.55 6.97
N LYS A 93 -1.62 6.07 6.59
CA LYS A 93 -2.93 5.54 7.01
C LYS A 93 -3.71 5.11 5.78
N ILE A 94 -3.82 3.80 5.56
CA ILE A 94 -4.63 3.20 4.50
C ILE A 94 -5.98 2.79 5.08
N GLY A 95 -7.05 3.36 4.53
CA GLY A 95 -8.43 3.03 4.88
C GLY A 95 -8.88 1.64 4.42
N ASP A 96 -10.12 1.30 4.76
CA ASP A 96 -10.71 0.01 4.45
C ASP A 96 -11.07 -0.09 2.96
N GLY A 97 -10.91 -1.26 2.35
CA GLY A 97 -11.37 -1.53 0.99
C GLY A 97 -10.55 -0.84 -0.12
N VAL A 98 -9.36 -0.34 0.21
CA VAL A 98 -8.47 0.34 -0.74
C VAL A 98 -7.86 -0.65 -1.73
N LEU A 99 -7.77 -0.24 -3.00
CA LEU A 99 -7.00 -0.95 -4.02
C LEU A 99 -5.74 -0.15 -4.36
N ILE A 100 -4.58 -0.81 -4.26
CA ILE A 100 -3.30 -0.23 -4.66
C ILE A 100 -2.75 -0.99 -5.87
N GLY A 101 -2.73 -0.31 -7.02
CA GLY A 101 -2.28 -0.86 -8.29
C GLY A 101 -0.80 -1.26 -8.32
N PRO A 102 -0.41 -2.10 -9.28
CA PRO A 102 0.95 -2.63 -9.38
C PRO A 102 1.94 -1.56 -9.84
N GLY A 103 3.22 -1.80 -9.57
CA GLY A 103 4.31 -1.17 -10.32
C GLY A 103 5.39 -0.55 -9.45
N THR A 104 6.63 -0.62 -9.92
CA THR A 104 7.87 -0.12 -9.25
C THR A 104 7.83 1.36 -8.90
N TRP A 105 6.92 2.12 -9.50
CA TRP A 105 6.74 3.55 -9.25
C TRP A 105 5.46 3.85 -8.44
N THR A 106 4.70 2.83 -8.02
CA THR A 106 3.56 3.02 -7.12
C THR A 106 4.07 3.24 -5.71
N CYS A 107 4.23 4.51 -5.37
CA CYS A 107 4.81 4.95 -4.12
C CYS A 107 3.81 5.85 -3.40
N ILE A 108 3.43 5.46 -2.18
CA ILE A 108 2.61 6.28 -1.28
C ILE A 108 3.53 6.72 -0.16
N LEU A 109 3.84 8.02 -0.12
CA LEU A 109 4.89 8.56 0.73
C LEU A 109 4.35 9.60 1.71
N GLY A 110 4.73 9.45 2.98
CA GLY A 110 4.52 10.42 4.05
C GLY A 110 3.37 10.09 5.00
N ASN A 111 3.11 11.00 5.93
CA ASN A 111 1.97 10.90 6.86
C ASN A 111 0.69 11.40 6.19
N ILE A 112 0.18 10.62 5.23
CA ILE A 112 -1.06 10.94 4.51
C ILE A 112 -2.11 9.87 4.75
N LYS A 113 -3.38 10.27 4.64
CA LYS A 113 -4.51 9.36 4.68
C LYS A 113 -4.98 9.01 3.27
N ILE A 114 -5.11 7.71 3.02
CA ILE A 114 -5.83 7.17 1.87
C ILE A 114 -7.21 6.74 2.37
N GLY A 115 -8.26 7.42 1.91
CA GLY A 115 -9.61 7.20 2.38
C GLY A 115 -10.18 5.84 2.00
N ASP A 116 -11.23 5.42 2.71
CA ASP A 116 -11.86 4.13 2.50
C ASP A 116 -12.38 3.96 1.07
N GLY A 117 -12.14 2.79 0.49
CA GLY A 117 -12.53 2.46 -0.87
C GLY A 117 -11.85 3.30 -1.95
N ALA A 118 -10.76 4.00 -1.64
CA ALA A 118 -9.97 4.68 -2.65
C ALA A 118 -9.23 3.69 -3.56
N LYS A 119 -8.89 4.15 -4.75
CA LYS A 119 -8.11 3.39 -5.73
C LYS A 119 -6.86 4.17 -6.12
N ILE A 120 -5.70 3.55 -6.00
CA ILE A 120 -4.43 4.09 -6.48
C ILE A 120 -4.09 3.39 -7.79
N GLY A 121 -3.94 4.17 -8.85
CA GLY A 121 -3.58 3.65 -10.17
C GLY A 121 -2.19 3.03 -10.19
N ALA A 122 -1.94 2.19 -11.19
CA ALA A 122 -0.61 1.64 -11.42
C ALA A 122 0.43 2.76 -11.62
N CYS A 123 1.67 2.52 -11.15
CA CYS A 123 2.82 3.42 -11.30
C CYS A 123 2.59 4.87 -10.79
N SER A 124 1.80 5.07 -9.73
CA SER A 124 1.44 6.41 -9.23
C SER A 124 2.25 6.86 -8.02
N VAL A 125 2.66 8.14 -7.98
CA VAL A 125 3.37 8.74 -6.82
C VAL A 125 2.42 9.60 -6.00
N VAL A 126 1.96 9.06 -4.88
CA VAL A 126 0.97 9.70 -4.00
C VAL A 126 1.68 10.43 -2.86
N LEU A 127 1.58 11.75 -2.87
CA LEU A 127 2.21 12.66 -1.90
C LEU A 127 1.18 13.48 -1.09
N LYS A 128 -0.11 13.28 -1.35
CA LYS A 128 -1.23 14.01 -0.75
C LYS A 128 -2.34 13.03 -0.39
N GLU A 129 -3.17 13.42 0.58
CA GLU A 129 -4.33 12.63 0.96
C GLU A 129 -5.25 12.35 -0.24
N VAL A 130 -5.81 11.15 -0.26
CA VAL A 130 -6.75 10.71 -1.28
C VAL A 130 -8.12 10.54 -0.64
N PRO A 131 -9.16 11.27 -1.09
CA PRO A 131 -10.48 11.17 -0.51
C PRO A 131 -11.09 9.76 -0.64
N PRO A 132 -12.01 9.36 0.26
CA PRO A 132 -12.71 8.08 0.17
C PRO A 132 -13.43 7.90 -1.16
N ARG A 133 -13.45 6.66 -1.66
CA ARG A 133 -14.11 6.24 -2.90
C ARG A 133 -13.70 7.05 -4.14
N THR A 134 -12.45 7.52 -4.21
CA THR A 134 -11.92 8.23 -5.39
C THR A 134 -10.74 7.48 -5.98
N THR A 135 -10.44 7.76 -7.25
CA THR A 135 -9.23 7.27 -7.90
C THR A 135 -8.15 8.35 -7.92
N ALA A 136 -6.92 8.00 -7.54
CA ALA A 136 -5.74 8.84 -7.73
C ALA A 136 -4.72 8.16 -8.65
N VAL A 137 -4.26 8.86 -9.69
CA VAL A 137 -3.30 8.34 -10.68
C VAL A 137 -2.22 9.36 -11.02
N GLY A 138 -1.09 8.87 -11.55
CA GLY A 138 -0.02 9.69 -12.14
C GLY A 138 1.14 9.99 -11.20
N ASN A 139 2.12 10.74 -11.71
CA ASN A 139 3.34 11.11 -11.00
C ASN A 139 3.66 12.61 -11.21
N PRO A 140 3.42 13.51 -10.23
CA PRO A 140 2.75 13.26 -8.96
C PRO A 140 1.25 12.98 -9.14
N ALA A 141 0.69 12.12 -8.28
CA ALA A 141 -0.68 11.67 -8.40
C ALA A 141 -1.70 12.84 -8.28
N ARG A 142 -2.78 12.72 -9.03
CA ARG A 142 -3.95 13.61 -9.01
C ARG A 142 -5.20 12.77 -8.86
N VAL A 143 -6.19 13.33 -8.15
CA VAL A 143 -7.51 12.71 -8.06
C VAL A 143 -8.23 12.92 -9.39
N VAL A 144 -8.75 11.84 -9.95
CA VAL A 144 -9.51 11.84 -11.20
C VAL A 144 -10.80 12.63 -11.02
N GLY A 145 -11.11 13.52 -11.97
CA GLY A 145 -12.19 14.50 -11.85
C GLY A 145 -11.81 15.79 -11.10
N GLY A 146 -10.56 15.88 -10.62
CA GLY A 146 -10.05 17.06 -9.93
C GLY A 146 -10.35 17.08 -8.44
N LYS A 147 -9.86 18.13 -7.76
CA LYS A 147 -9.95 18.27 -6.31
C LYS A 147 -11.36 18.61 -5.84
N ASP A 148 -12.07 19.44 -6.60
CA ASP A 148 -13.34 20.03 -6.17
C ASP A 148 -14.55 19.13 -6.45
N ASN A 149 -14.48 18.31 -7.51
CA ASN A 149 -15.53 17.37 -7.87
C ASN A 149 -14.97 16.01 -8.33
N PRO A 150 -14.34 15.24 -7.42
CA PRO A 150 -13.71 13.98 -7.78
C PRO A 150 -14.74 12.93 -8.18
N ILE A 151 -14.41 12.11 -9.18
CA ILE A 151 -15.26 10.99 -9.59
C ILE A 151 -15.33 9.98 -8.44
N LYS A 152 -16.56 9.61 -8.05
CA LYS A 152 -16.81 8.65 -6.98
C LYS A 152 -17.03 7.25 -7.53
N LEU A 153 -16.34 6.28 -6.95
CA LEU A 153 -16.48 4.87 -7.26
C LEU A 153 -17.76 4.31 -6.64
N ASP A 154 -18.56 3.63 -7.45
CA ASP A 154 -19.82 2.97 -7.08
C ASP A 154 -19.57 1.65 -6.35
N LYS A 155 -18.53 0.92 -6.76
CA LYS A 155 -18.08 -0.35 -6.20
C LYS A 155 -16.84 -0.19 -5.34
N MET A 156 -16.60 -1.16 -4.48
CA MET A 156 -15.39 -1.20 -3.65
C MET A 156 -14.22 -1.76 -4.49
N PRO A 157 -13.17 -0.97 -4.75
CA PRO A 157 -12.17 -1.32 -5.75
C PRO A 157 -11.33 -2.54 -5.33
N SER A 158 -11.10 -2.75 -4.03
CA SER A 158 -10.31 -3.89 -3.55
C SER A 158 -10.92 -5.26 -3.86
N PHE A 159 -12.26 -5.35 -4.00
CA PHE A 159 -12.95 -6.58 -4.35
C PHE A 159 -13.08 -6.77 -5.86
N THR A 160 -13.19 -5.67 -6.62
CA THR A 160 -13.35 -5.74 -8.07
C THR A 160 -12.03 -5.95 -8.81
N MET A 161 -10.89 -5.55 -8.22
CA MET A 161 -9.56 -5.61 -8.84
C MET A 161 -9.51 -4.99 -10.24
N ASP A 162 -10.31 -3.94 -10.44
CA ASP A 162 -10.40 -3.23 -11.72
C ASP A 162 -9.22 -2.26 -11.83
N HIS A 163 -8.38 -2.52 -12.82
CA HIS A 163 -7.22 -1.71 -13.18
C HIS A 163 -7.34 -1.07 -14.57
N THR A 164 -8.41 -1.37 -15.32
CA THR A 164 -8.51 -1.12 -16.77
C THR A 164 -9.49 -0.03 -17.14
N SER A 165 -10.30 0.45 -16.19
CA SER A 165 -11.21 1.57 -16.41
C SER A 165 -10.48 2.80 -16.96
N TRP A 166 -10.68 3.10 -18.24
CA TRP A 166 -10.02 4.21 -18.95
C TRP A 166 -10.25 5.56 -18.24
N SER A 167 -11.45 5.76 -17.70
CA SER A 167 -11.82 6.98 -16.96
C SER A 167 -10.87 7.26 -15.79
N ASP A 168 -10.20 6.25 -15.24
CA ASP A 168 -9.22 6.44 -14.17
C ASP A 168 -7.94 7.13 -14.62
N TYR A 169 -7.60 7.07 -15.92
CA TYR A 169 -6.37 7.64 -16.47
C TYR A 169 -6.62 8.91 -17.29
N ALA A 170 -7.88 9.33 -17.40
CA ALA A 170 -8.27 10.62 -17.94
C ALA A 170 -8.18 11.68 -16.83
N ILE A 171 -6.94 12.11 -16.55
CA ILE A 171 -6.60 13.20 -15.61
C ILE A 171 -6.42 14.53 -16.33
#